data_AF-A0A938SVB3-F1
#
_entry.id   AF-A0A938SVB3-F1
#
_cell.length_a   1.000
_cell.length_b   1.000
_cell.length_c   1.000
_cell.angle_alpha   90.00
_cell.angle_beta   90.00
_cell.angle_gamma   90.00
#
_symmetry.space_group_name_H-M   'P 1'
#
loop_
_entity.id
_entity.type
_entity.pdbx_description
1 polymer ?
#
loop_
_entity_poly.entity_id
_entity_poly.type
_entity_poly.pdbx_seq_one_letter_code
_entity_poly.pdbx_strand_id
1 'polypeptide(L)'
;MARWTPPGIRLDYVKRELLANGFGADPGSLLDRVALELSYALFAPVHEQHQPCYGAIVTDQWSHHANCIPDYLSHGSIDGGAYERLLADGTNGFLVCERVAEPKAIWMPHSALLGEAALFSLRDEILFGQAGRSPHSHPAGTDLVLVQRLADGSVTVLHWDGVTSVRNGQWSHRHYQYRYKVEETLESRVGHLSDDMKQTIRSLLRICLHVLSPAGCGATIVAALDGDQELAGCLNCANALPALSGLTVRNKRHHRTLAHLLDQIDGAAVVAEAGDLKCVGAWLKPKDRRDSVSLGGSRQLTAQSTSASVASPILTVSADGPVRVFHRGELIADFSKPPP
;
A
#
# COMPACT_ATOMS: atom_id res chain seq x y z
N MET A 1 -10.09 22.12 -18.96
CA MET A 1 -11.42 22.59 -18.50
C MET A 1 -11.48 22.97 -17.00
N ALA A 2 -10.45 22.75 -16.17
CA ALA A 2 -10.54 22.96 -14.71
C ALA A 2 -10.21 24.37 -14.16
N ARG A 3 -9.98 25.38 -15.02
CA ARG A 3 -9.39 26.66 -14.56
C ARG A 3 -10.33 27.58 -13.75
N TRP A 4 -11.63 27.32 -13.68
CA TRP A 4 -12.60 28.26 -13.09
C TRP A 4 -13.69 27.65 -12.21
N THR A 5 -13.49 26.44 -11.68
CA THR A 5 -14.43 25.91 -10.69
C THR A 5 -14.29 26.70 -9.38
N PRO A 6 -15.35 27.32 -8.83
CA PRO A 6 -15.31 28.00 -7.54
C PRO A 6 -14.77 27.09 -6.43
N PRO A 7 -14.03 27.63 -5.43
CA PRO A 7 -13.45 26.83 -4.35
C PRO A 7 -14.48 25.94 -3.62
N GLY A 8 -15.67 26.45 -3.36
CA GLY A 8 -16.75 25.68 -2.72
C GLY A 8 -17.19 24.46 -3.54
N ILE A 9 -17.34 24.62 -4.85
CA ILE A 9 -17.73 23.51 -5.74
C ILE A 9 -16.63 22.44 -5.81
N ARG A 10 -15.35 22.83 -5.76
CA ARG A 10 -14.23 21.87 -5.69
C ARG A 10 -14.27 21.06 -4.41
N LEU A 11 -14.53 21.72 -3.28
CA LEU A 11 -14.56 21.07 -1.97
C LEU A 11 -15.71 20.07 -1.88
N ASP A 12 -16.91 20.43 -2.34
CA ASP A 12 -18.06 19.54 -2.36
C ASP A 12 -17.85 18.34 -3.28
N TYR A 13 -17.23 18.56 -4.45
CA TYR A 13 -16.79 17.48 -5.33
C TYR A 13 -15.86 16.50 -4.60
N VAL A 14 -14.78 17.01 -4.00
CA VAL A 14 -13.78 16.19 -3.31
C VAL A 14 -14.39 15.40 -2.15
N LYS A 15 -15.26 16.02 -1.35
CA LYS A 15 -15.97 15.33 -0.25
C LYS A 15 -16.81 14.17 -0.77
N ARG A 16 -17.56 14.39 -1.85
CA ARG A 16 -18.38 13.35 -2.47
C ARG A 16 -17.52 12.20 -2.98
N GLU A 17 -16.41 12.50 -3.65
CA GLU A 17 -15.49 11.47 -4.15
C GLU A 17 -14.83 10.69 -3.00
N LEU A 18 -14.39 11.35 -1.94
CA LEU A 18 -13.86 10.68 -0.75
C LEU A 18 -14.86 9.68 -0.16
N LEU A 19 -16.10 10.12 0.07
CA LEU A 19 -17.17 9.27 0.61
C LEU A 19 -17.51 8.11 -0.34
N ALA A 20 -17.57 8.36 -1.64
CA ALA A 20 -17.84 7.33 -2.65
C ALA A 20 -16.72 6.28 -2.75
N ASN A 21 -15.49 6.65 -2.39
CA ASN A 21 -14.31 5.79 -2.43
C ASN A 21 -13.91 5.27 -1.05
N GLY A 22 -14.87 5.10 -0.13
CA GLY A 22 -14.65 4.39 1.13
C GLY A 22 -13.90 5.19 2.21
N PHE A 23 -13.72 6.51 2.03
CA PHE A 23 -13.38 7.36 3.16
C PHE A 23 -14.59 7.40 4.09
N GLY A 24 -14.47 6.76 5.26
CA GLY A 24 -15.57 6.61 6.20
C GLY A 24 -16.23 7.94 6.54
N ALA A 25 -17.55 7.91 6.75
CA ALA A 25 -18.32 9.05 7.23
C ALA A 25 -17.99 9.28 8.71
N ASP A 26 -16.81 9.82 9.01
CA ASP A 26 -16.60 10.48 10.30
C ASP A 26 -17.38 11.81 10.27
N PRO A 27 -18.40 12.00 11.12
CA PRO A 27 -19.21 13.20 11.10
C PRO A 27 -18.41 14.35 11.74
N GLY A 28 -17.70 15.15 10.93
CA GLY A 28 -17.14 16.42 11.41
C GLY A 28 -15.89 16.93 10.69
N SER A 29 -15.16 17.78 11.43
CA SER A 29 -14.02 18.59 10.98
C SER A 29 -12.88 17.83 10.29
N LEU A 30 -12.74 16.52 10.46
CA LEU A 30 -11.68 15.75 9.80
C LEU A 30 -11.91 15.62 8.30
N LEU A 31 -13.14 15.27 7.88
CA LEU A 31 -13.49 15.21 6.46
C LEU A 31 -13.27 16.57 5.79
N ASP A 32 -13.66 17.66 6.46
CA ASP A 32 -13.44 19.02 5.96
C ASP A 32 -11.95 19.36 5.79
N ARG A 33 -11.12 19.01 6.79
CA ARG A 33 -9.67 19.20 6.71
C ARG A 33 -9.05 18.38 5.56
N VAL A 34 -9.38 17.10 5.48
CA VAL A 34 -8.86 16.21 4.43
C VAL A 34 -9.32 16.68 3.06
N ALA A 35 -10.58 17.06 2.90
CA ALA A 35 -11.11 17.56 1.64
C ALA A 35 -10.46 18.89 1.22
N LEU A 36 -10.12 19.76 2.17
CA LEU A 36 -9.39 21.00 1.90
C LEU A 36 -7.99 20.70 1.33
N GLU A 37 -7.22 19.86 2.02
CA GLU A 37 -5.85 19.54 1.60
C GLU A 37 -5.81 18.69 0.32
N LEU A 38 -6.78 17.80 0.14
CA LEU A 38 -6.95 17.04 -1.09
C LEU A 38 -7.39 17.92 -2.27
N SER A 39 -8.25 18.92 -2.03
CA SER A 39 -8.62 19.92 -3.03
C SER A 39 -7.40 20.74 -3.46
N TYR A 40 -6.55 21.15 -2.51
CA TYR A 40 -5.31 21.84 -2.83
C TYR A 40 -4.37 20.94 -3.68
N ALA A 41 -4.23 19.66 -3.31
CA ALA A 41 -3.43 18.71 -4.08
C ALA A 41 -3.98 18.50 -5.51
N LEU A 42 -5.28 18.25 -5.66
CA LEU A 42 -5.88 17.95 -6.97
C LEU A 42 -5.91 19.17 -7.90
N PHE A 43 -6.05 20.36 -7.33
CA PHE A 43 -6.22 21.61 -8.07
C PHE A 43 -5.08 22.59 -7.80
N ALA A 44 -3.86 22.05 -7.62
CA ALA A 44 -2.65 22.82 -7.34
C ALA A 44 -2.48 23.97 -8.36
N PRO A 45 -2.11 25.18 -7.90
CA PRO A 45 -1.82 26.31 -8.79
C PRO A 45 -0.79 25.93 -9.85
N VAL A 46 -1.04 26.34 -11.10
CA VAL A 46 -0.11 26.12 -12.20
C VAL A 46 0.82 27.33 -12.30
N HIS A 47 2.12 27.10 -12.19
CA HIS A 47 3.15 28.11 -12.39
C HIS A 47 4.06 27.66 -13.54
N GLU A 48 4.19 28.47 -14.59
CA GLU A 48 5.03 28.14 -15.77
C GLU A 48 4.73 26.75 -16.37
N GLN A 49 3.44 26.37 -16.44
CA GLN A 49 2.97 25.04 -16.87
C GLN A 49 3.35 23.88 -15.93
N HIS A 50 4.07 24.16 -14.84
CA HIS A 50 4.37 23.22 -13.79
C HIS A 50 3.31 23.26 -12.68
N GLN A 51 2.93 22.09 -12.19
CA GLN A 51 2.15 21.97 -10.96
C GLN A 51 3.07 21.35 -9.90
N PRO A 52 3.30 22.03 -8.77
CA PRO A 52 4.25 21.55 -7.76
C PRO A 52 3.76 20.28 -7.07
N CYS A 53 4.70 19.49 -6.57
CA CYS A 53 4.40 18.44 -5.61
C CYS A 53 3.82 19.04 -4.33
N TYR A 54 3.07 18.24 -3.57
CA TYR A 54 2.45 18.70 -2.33
C TYR A 54 2.33 17.55 -1.33
N GLY A 55 2.37 17.84 -0.04
CA GLY A 55 1.92 16.87 0.95
C GLY A 55 1.48 17.46 2.27
N ALA A 56 0.54 16.76 2.90
CA ALA A 56 -0.02 17.14 4.18
C ALA A 56 -0.24 15.93 5.09
N ILE A 57 -0.09 16.14 6.39
CA ILE A 57 -0.51 15.25 7.48
C ILE A 57 -1.71 15.92 8.15
N VAL A 58 -2.86 15.28 8.09
CA VAL A 58 -4.09 15.73 8.73
C VAL A 58 -4.38 14.82 9.91
N THR A 59 -4.54 15.39 11.10
CA THR A 59 -4.84 14.65 12.33
C THR A 59 -5.64 15.52 13.28
N ASP A 60 -6.35 14.91 14.23
CA ASP A 60 -7.00 15.59 15.35
C ASP A 60 -6.08 15.73 16.58
N GLN A 61 -4.96 15.00 16.60
CA GLN A 61 -4.14 14.74 17.78
C GLN A 61 -2.64 14.92 17.51
N TRP A 62 -2.25 16.03 16.87
CA TRP A 62 -0.84 16.25 16.55
C TRP A 62 0.06 16.23 17.79
N SER A 63 -0.41 16.74 18.93
CA SER A 63 0.35 16.69 20.18
C SER A 63 0.73 15.27 20.61
N HIS A 64 -0.12 14.27 20.34
CA HIS A 64 0.19 12.87 20.62
C HIS A 64 1.25 12.32 19.65
N HIS A 65 1.19 12.74 18.38
CA HIS A 65 2.09 12.30 17.32
C HIS A 65 3.43 13.03 17.29
N ALA A 66 3.51 14.27 17.80
CA ALA A 66 4.69 15.13 17.71
C ALA A 66 5.93 14.48 18.33
N ASN A 67 5.76 13.65 19.38
CA ASN A 67 6.88 12.94 20.00
C ASN A 67 7.45 11.81 19.11
N CYS A 68 6.68 11.29 18.15
CA CYS A 68 7.17 10.34 17.13
C CYS A 68 7.89 11.02 15.98
N ILE A 69 7.77 12.35 15.88
CA ILE A 69 8.08 13.10 14.68
C ILE A 69 9.04 14.23 15.07
N PRO A 70 10.33 13.90 15.31
CA PRO A 70 11.35 14.92 15.51
C PRO A 70 11.45 15.78 14.24
N ASP A 71 11.82 17.04 14.41
CA ASP A 71 12.12 18.00 13.33
C ASP A 71 10.91 18.55 12.57
N TYR A 72 10.18 19.45 13.24
CA TYR A 72 9.17 20.29 12.61
C TYR A 72 9.50 21.78 12.75
N LEU A 73 9.23 22.53 11.69
CA LEU A 73 9.26 23.98 11.69
C LEU A 73 7.91 24.47 12.19
N SER A 74 7.89 24.97 13.43
CA SER A 74 6.73 25.65 14.00
C SER A 74 6.78 27.12 13.61
N HIS A 75 5.71 27.63 13.02
CA HIS A 75 5.55 29.06 12.81
C HIS A 75 4.10 29.47 13.03
N GLY A 76 3.88 30.72 13.47
CA GLY A 76 2.53 31.29 13.41
C GLY A 76 2.11 31.39 11.94
N SER A 77 0.90 30.95 11.62
CA SER A 77 0.43 30.93 10.22
C SER A 77 0.57 32.30 9.58
N ILE A 78 1.37 32.39 8.51
CA ILE A 78 1.45 33.59 7.67
C ILE A 78 0.43 33.43 6.55
N ASP A 79 -0.43 34.44 6.36
CA ASP A 79 -1.38 34.49 5.23
C ASP A 79 -2.30 33.26 5.11
N GLY A 80 -2.87 32.81 6.24
CA GLY A 80 -3.82 31.69 6.26
C GLY A 80 -3.24 30.35 5.78
N GLY A 81 -1.92 30.19 5.84
CA GLY A 81 -1.25 28.95 5.51
C GLY A 81 -0.77 28.83 4.06
N ALA A 82 -0.81 29.92 3.29
CA ALA A 82 -0.42 29.90 1.88
C ALA A 82 1.08 29.63 1.71
N TYR A 83 1.92 30.27 2.52
CA TYR A 83 3.37 30.12 2.45
C TYR A 83 3.82 28.71 2.84
N GLU A 84 3.23 28.14 3.89
CA GLU A 84 3.56 26.81 4.39
C GLU A 84 3.21 25.72 3.36
N ARG A 85 2.12 25.91 2.60
CA ARG A 85 1.76 25.01 1.49
C ARG A 85 2.76 25.05 0.34
N LEU A 86 3.46 26.16 0.11
CA LEU A 86 4.51 26.25 -0.90
C LEU A 86 5.78 25.50 -0.50
N LEU A 87 6.02 25.35 0.81
CA LEU A 87 7.18 24.64 1.36
C LEU A 87 6.94 23.13 1.50
N ALA A 88 5.68 22.70 1.56
CA ALA A 88 5.30 21.31 1.76
C ALA A 88 5.30 20.51 0.45
N ASP A 89 6.48 20.15 -0.05
CA ASP A 89 6.68 19.42 -1.32
C ASP A 89 6.12 17.98 -1.32
N GLY A 90 5.67 17.47 -0.18
CA GLY A 90 5.15 16.13 0.02
C GLY A 90 6.18 15.03 -0.14
N THR A 91 7.47 15.34 -0.19
CA THR A 91 8.55 14.35 -0.28
C THR A 91 9.54 14.54 0.87
N ASN A 92 10.02 15.77 1.06
CA ASN A 92 10.95 16.20 2.09
C ASN A 92 10.30 17.14 3.11
N GLY A 93 9.09 17.63 2.83
CA GLY A 93 8.32 18.49 3.72
C GLY A 93 6.82 18.19 3.63
N PHE A 94 6.15 18.07 4.77
CA PHE A 94 4.71 17.87 4.83
C PHE A 94 4.08 18.92 5.73
N LEU A 95 2.98 19.50 5.25
CA LEU A 95 2.17 20.42 6.04
C LEU A 95 1.41 19.66 7.13
N VAL A 96 1.52 20.07 8.38
CA VAL A 96 0.76 19.47 9.48
C VAL A 96 -0.50 20.29 9.74
N CYS A 97 -1.66 19.66 9.64
CA CYS A 97 -2.97 20.28 9.81
C CYS A 97 -3.74 19.62 10.95
N GLU A 98 -3.96 20.38 12.04
CA GLU A 98 -4.78 19.95 13.18
C GLU A 98 -6.20 20.56 13.14
N ARG A 99 -6.30 21.78 12.58
CA ARG A 99 -7.54 22.54 12.44
C ARG A 99 -7.79 22.89 10.97
N VAL A 100 -9.05 23.18 10.64
CA VAL A 100 -9.43 23.58 9.27
C VAL A 100 -8.77 24.91 8.95
N ALA A 101 -8.06 24.97 7.81
CA ALA A 101 -7.40 26.17 7.29
C ALA A 101 -6.32 26.80 8.19
N GLU A 102 -5.87 26.10 9.23
CA GLU A 102 -4.80 26.57 10.14
C GLU A 102 -3.68 25.53 10.18
N PRO A 103 -2.64 25.66 9.32
CA PRO A 103 -1.48 24.79 9.43
C PRO A 103 -0.74 25.06 10.74
N LYS A 104 -0.28 23.98 11.36
CA LYS A 104 0.39 23.99 12.66
C LYS A 104 1.90 24.01 12.53
N ALA A 105 2.43 23.28 11.55
CA ALA A 105 3.86 23.12 11.34
C ALA A 105 4.15 22.60 9.93
N ILE A 106 5.43 22.61 9.56
CA ILE A 106 5.96 21.80 8.47
C ILE A 106 6.84 20.73 9.09
N TRP A 107 6.53 19.47 8.85
CA TRP A 107 7.38 18.36 9.24
C TRP A 107 8.36 18.00 8.12
N MET A 108 9.62 17.75 8.47
CA MET A 108 10.67 17.33 7.53
C MET A 108 11.17 15.91 7.86
N PRO A 109 10.81 14.88 7.07
CA PRO A 109 11.40 13.56 7.25
C PRO A 109 12.92 13.56 7.07
N HIS A 110 13.59 12.65 7.77
CA HIS A 110 15.03 12.39 7.61
C HIS A 110 15.40 11.84 6.23
N SER A 111 14.43 11.30 5.50
CA SER A 111 14.61 10.75 4.15
C SER A 111 13.39 11.04 3.28
N ALA A 112 13.63 11.33 2.01
CA ALA A 112 12.58 11.54 1.02
C ALA A 112 11.53 10.41 1.00
N LEU A 113 10.26 10.77 1.17
CA LEU A 113 9.13 9.85 1.16
C LEU A 113 8.56 9.68 -0.25
N LEU A 114 9.20 8.82 -1.03
CA LEU A 114 8.79 8.57 -2.42
C LEU A 114 7.76 7.42 -2.49
N GLY A 115 6.52 7.78 -2.85
CA GLY A 115 5.45 6.85 -3.18
C GLY A 115 4.75 6.19 -1.98
N GLU A 116 3.75 5.37 -2.30
CA GLU A 116 2.80 4.81 -1.33
C GLU A 116 3.47 3.99 -0.21
N ALA A 117 4.43 3.12 -0.53
CA ALA A 117 5.11 2.31 0.48
C ALA A 117 5.87 3.14 1.52
N ALA A 118 6.43 4.29 1.13
CA ALA A 118 7.12 5.18 2.06
C ALA A 118 6.10 5.85 3.01
N LEU A 119 4.98 6.34 2.47
CA LEU A 119 3.88 6.91 3.26
C LEU A 119 3.27 5.88 4.20
N PHE A 120 3.08 4.63 3.74
CA PHE A 120 2.55 3.55 4.56
C PHE A 120 3.52 3.20 5.70
N SER A 121 4.83 3.21 5.43
CA SER A 121 5.86 3.02 6.45
C SER A 121 5.86 4.13 7.48
N LEU A 122 5.76 5.39 7.04
CA LEU A 122 5.63 6.53 7.92
C LEU A 122 4.39 6.41 8.81
N ARG A 123 3.22 6.16 8.21
CA ARG A 123 1.96 6.01 8.95
C ARG A 123 2.11 4.95 10.03
N ASP A 124 2.64 3.79 9.69
CA ASP A 124 2.85 2.71 10.66
C ASP A 124 3.80 3.14 11.79
N GLU A 125 4.90 3.81 11.47
CA GLU A 125 5.86 4.28 12.45
C GLU A 125 5.25 5.31 13.41
N ILE A 126 4.46 6.26 12.90
CA ILE A 126 3.78 7.25 13.75
C ILE A 126 2.71 6.60 14.64
N LEU A 127 1.87 5.74 14.06
CA LEU A 127 0.71 5.17 14.75
C LEU A 127 1.09 4.06 15.74
N PHE A 128 2.14 3.29 15.44
CA PHE A 128 2.48 2.10 16.23
C PHE A 128 3.83 2.19 16.95
N GLY A 129 4.70 3.14 16.58
CA GLY A 129 6.01 3.33 17.20
C GLY A 129 5.96 3.62 18.71
N GLN A 130 4.87 4.21 19.20
CA GLN A 130 4.69 4.49 20.64
C GLN A 130 3.98 3.37 21.42
N ALA A 131 3.23 2.49 20.75
CA ALA A 131 2.23 1.68 21.43
C ALA A 131 2.71 0.28 21.84
N GLY A 132 3.90 -0.16 21.41
CA GLY A 132 4.31 -1.58 21.51
C GLY A 132 3.34 -2.54 20.79
N ARG A 133 2.39 -1.99 20.02
CA ARG A 133 1.41 -2.73 19.23
C ARG A 133 2.03 -3.01 17.88
N SER A 134 1.87 -4.24 17.38
CA SER A 134 2.30 -4.56 16.04
C SER A 134 1.49 -3.73 15.03
N PRO A 135 2.14 -3.08 14.03
CA PRO A 135 1.47 -2.34 12.95
C PRO A 135 0.56 -3.20 12.07
N HIS A 136 0.38 -4.48 12.41
CA HIS A 136 -0.27 -5.48 11.59
C HIS A 136 -1.48 -6.15 12.24
N SER A 137 -1.88 -5.76 13.46
CA SER A 137 -2.98 -6.45 14.17
C SER A 137 -4.23 -5.61 14.42
N HIS A 138 -4.15 -4.28 14.44
CA HIS A 138 -5.30 -3.43 14.80
C HIS A 138 -5.29 -2.09 14.05
N PRO A 139 -6.45 -1.54 13.66
CA PRO A 139 -6.52 -0.13 13.25
C PRO A 139 -6.01 0.75 14.40
N ALA A 140 -5.31 1.82 14.05
CA ALA A 140 -4.83 2.75 15.06
C ALA A 140 -6.02 3.40 15.78
N GLY A 141 -5.87 3.65 17.09
CA GLY A 141 -6.89 4.32 17.89
C GLY A 141 -7.01 5.82 17.61
N THR A 142 -6.15 6.37 16.76
CA THR A 142 -6.13 7.78 16.33
C THR A 142 -6.03 7.87 14.82
N ASP A 143 -6.69 8.88 14.26
CA ASP A 143 -6.73 9.10 12.82
C ASP A 143 -5.58 10.00 12.38
N LEU A 144 -4.73 9.44 11.51
CA LEU A 144 -3.70 10.16 10.79
C LEU A 144 -3.91 9.93 9.30
N VAL A 145 -4.19 11.02 8.59
CA VAL A 145 -4.42 11.01 7.14
C VAL A 145 -3.26 11.69 6.45
N LEU A 146 -2.63 11.01 5.50
CA LEU A 146 -1.55 11.57 4.68
C LEU A 146 -2.08 11.87 3.29
N VAL A 147 -1.88 13.09 2.81
CA VAL A 147 -2.13 13.49 1.43
C VAL A 147 -0.78 13.74 0.76
N GLN A 148 -0.56 13.18 -0.43
CA GLN A 148 0.66 13.41 -1.21
C GLN A 148 0.29 13.57 -2.69
N ARG A 149 0.80 14.61 -3.34
CA ARG A 149 0.83 14.79 -4.79
C ARG A 149 2.26 14.65 -5.29
N LEU A 150 2.47 13.76 -6.25
CA LEU A 150 3.76 13.60 -6.91
C LEU A 150 3.87 14.44 -8.19
N ALA A 151 5.07 14.53 -8.74
CA ALA A 151 5.38 15.33 -9.93
C ALA A 151 4.60 14.89 -11.18
N ASP A 152 4.22 13.61 -11.26
CA ASP A 152 3.39 13.06 -12.33
C ASP A 152 1.90 13.44 -12.20
N GLY A 153 1.53 14.18 -11.15
CA GLY A 153 0.17 14.62 -10.86
C GLY A 153 -0.69 13.57 -10.17
N SER A 154 -0.14 12.39 -9.85
CA SER A 154 -0.83 11.42 -9.01
C SER A 154 -1.02 11.96 -7.60
N VAL A 155 -2.20 11.75 -7.04
CA VAL A 155 -2.52 12.12 -5.66
C VAL A 155 -2.83 10.85 -4.87
N THR A 156 -2.23 10.70 -3.70
CA THR A 156 -2.43 9.56 -2.81
C THR A 156 -2.90 10.06 -1.45
N VAL A 157 -3.91 9.42 -0.90
CA VAL A 157 -4.50 9.67 0.41
C VAL A 157 -4.45 8.39 1.22
N LEU A 158 -3.59 8.32 2.23
CA LEU A 158 -3.60 7.21 3.19
C LEU A 158 -4.49 7.63 4.35
N HIS A 159 -5.47 6.80 4.67
CA HIS A 159 -6.36 7.02 5.81
C HIS A 159 -6.47 5.74 6.64
N TRP A 160 -7.40 5.69 7.59
CA TRP A 160 -7.50 4.59 8.56
C TRP A 160 -7.91 3.26 7.92
N ASP A 161 -8.66 3.28 6.82
CA ASP A 161 -9.22 2.07 6.19
C ASP A 161 -8.45 1.59 4.96
N GLY A 162 -7.73 2.49 4.30
CA GLY A 162 -7.01 2.13 3.09
C GLY A 162 -6.23 3.28 2.49
N VAL A 163 -5.90 3.09 1.22
CA VAL A 163 -5.25 4.05 0.36
C VAL A 163 -6.21 4.42 -0.76
N THR A 164 -6.54 5.70 -0.85
CA THR A 164 -7.27 6.26 -1.98
C THR A 164 -6.28 6.97 -2.88
N SER A 165 -6.30 6.68 -4.19
CA SER A 165 -5.40 7.31 -5.15
C SER A 165 -6.15 7.84 -6.35
N VAL A 166 -5.72 9.02 -6.83
CA VAL A 166 -6.21 9.67 -8.04
C VAL A 166 -5.08 9.70 -9.05
N ARG A 167 -5.27 9.00 -10.16
CA ARG A 167 -4.30 8.95 -11.27
C ARG A 167 -5.03 9.20 -12.57
N ASN A 168 -4.58 10.15 -13.39
CA ASN A 168 -5.24 10.53 -14.65
C ASN A 168 -6.75 10.82 -14.48
N GLY A 169 -7.14 11.40 -13.33
CA GLY A 169 -8.55 11.68 -12.98
C GLY A 169 -9.37 10.47 -12.55
N GLN A 170 -8.80 9.27 -12.52
CA GLN A 170 -9.46 8.07 -12.01
C GLN A 170 -9.18 7.88 -10.54
N TRP A 171 -10.24 7.75 -9.76
CA TRP A 171 -10.19 7.41 -8.34
C TRP A 171 -10.11 5.90 -8.18
N SER A 172 -9.31 5.44 -7.23
CA SER A 172 -9.23 4.05 -6.82
C SER A 172 -9.03 3.97 -5.32
N HIS A 173 -9.67 3.00 -4.68
CA HIS A 173 -9.52 2.72 -3.26
C HIS A 173 -9.00 1.29 -3.07
N ARG A 174 -8.02 1.14 -2.17
CA ARG A 174 -7.47 -0.16 -1.75
C ARG A 174 -7.48 -0.26 -0.24
N HIS A 175 -8.20 -1.24 0.29
CA HIS A 175 -8.16 -1.57 1.71
C HIS A 175 -6.81 -2.18 2.10
N TYR A 176 -6.38 -1.94 3.33
CA TYR A 176 -5.15 -2.56 3.85
C TYR A 176 -5.29 -4.08 4.04
N GLN A 177 -4.14 -4.76 4.07
CA GLN A 177 -4.04 -6.22 4.22
C GLN A 177 -4.74 -6.79 5.44
N TYR A 178 -4.76 -6.07 6.57
CA TYR A 178 -5.33 -6.55 7.82
C TYR A 178 -6.85 -6.76 7.77
N ARG A 179 -7.56 -6.12 6.82
CA ARG A 179 -9.00 -6.30 6.66
C ARG A 179 -9.39 -7.68 6.12
N TYR A 180 -8.49 -8.33 5.38
CA TYR A 180 -8.79 -9.58 4.69
C TYR A 180 -8.51 -10.84 5.52
N LYS A 181 -7.88 -10.68 6.70
CA LYS A 181 -7.59 -11.79 7.63
C LYS A 181 -6.99 -13.02 6.92
N VAL A 182 -6.02 -12.75 6.03
CA VAL A 182 -5.44 -13.78 5.15
C VAL A 182 -4.76 -14.86 5.97
N GLU A 183 -4.08 -14.47 7.04
CA GLU A 183 -3.36 -15.39 7.93
C GLU A 183 -4.32 -16.29 8.71
N GLU A 184 -5.39 -15.73 9.28
CA GLU A 184 -6.40 -16.50 10.00
C GLU A 184 -7.12 -17.47 9.06
N THR A 185 -7.42 -17.01 7.84
CA THR A 185 -8.01 -17.85 6.80
C THR A 185 -7.07 -18.99 6.42
N LEU A 186 -5.77 -18.72 6.24
CA LEU A 186 -4.77 -19.74 5.96
C LEU A 186 -4.61 -20.71 7.13
N GLU A 187 -4.45 -20.20 8.35
CA GLU A 187 -4.30 -21.00 9.57
C GLU A 187 -5.49 -21.95 9.76
N SER A 188 -6.73 -21.49 9.51
CA SER A 188 -7.91 -22.36 9.55
C SER A 188 -7.88 -23.53 8.55
N ARG A 189 -7.12 -23.41 7.46
CA ARG A 189 -7.04 -24.39 6.37
C ARG A 189 -5.82 -25.31 6.46
N VAL A 190 -4.70 -24.80 6.96
CA VAL A 190 -3.44 -25.55 7.15
C VAL A 190 -3.25 -26.08 8.58
N GLY A 191 -4.08 -25.65 9.53
CA GLY A 191 -4.03 -26.04 10.93
C GLY A 191 -3.21 -25.07 11.76
N HIS A 192 -1.89 -25.18 11.71
CA HIS A 192 -0.97 -24.27 12.40
C HIS A 192 -0.11 -23.53 11.39
N LEU A 193 -0.06 -22.21 11.50
CA LEU A 193 0.83 -21.36 10.74
C LEU A 193 1.85 -20.77 11.71
N SER A 194 3.15 -20.99 11.48
CA SER A 194 4.17 -20.45 12.37
C SER A 194 4.12 -18.92 12.38
N ASP A 195 4.60 -18.32 13.48
CA ASP A 195 4.73 -16.86 13.58
C ASP A 195 5.63 -16.29 12.47
N ASP A 196 6.61 -17.09 12.06
CA ASP A 196 7.48 -16.80 10.95
C ASP A 196 6.71 -16.70 9.63
N MET A 197 5.90 -17.70 9.30
CA MET A 197 5.11 -17.67 8.07
C MET A 197 4.07 -16.52 8.10
N LYS A 198 3.42 -16.29 9.25
CA LYS A 198 2.51 -15.15 9.45
C LYS A 198 3.21 -13.84 9.11
N GLN A 199 4.41 -13.61 9.66
CA GLN A 199 5.18 -12.39 9.38
C GLN A 199 5.63 -12.30 7.92
N THR A 200 5.96 -13.42 7.28
CA THR A 200 6.31 -13.49 5.87
C THR A 200 5.13 -13.11 4.98
N ILE A 201 3.93 -13.65 5.24
CA ILE A 201 2.70 -13.31 4.51
C ILE A 201 2.37 -11.83 4.66
N ARG A 202 2.45 -11.25 5.86
CA ARG A 202 2.27 -9.80 6.08
C ARG A 202 3.20 -8.97 5.23
N SER A 203 4.47 -9.36 5.22
CA SER A 203 5.52 -8.67 4.49
C SER A 203 5.33 -8.77 2.98
N LEU A 204 4.92 -9.95 2.49
CA LEU A 204 4.57 -10.17 1.09
C LEU A 204 3.36 -9.35 0.67
N LEU A 205 2.28 -9.34 1.46
CA LEU A 205 1.09 -8.54 1.18
C LEU A 205 1.42 -7.05 1.15
N ARG A 206 2.27 -6.57 2.07
CA ARG A 206 2.77 -5.19 2.06
C ARG A 206 3.52 -4.84 0.76
N ILE A 207 4.43 -5.71 0.31
CA ILE A 207 5.14 -5.51 -0.96
C ILE A 207 4.16 -5.52 -2.12
N CYS A 208 3.25 -6.50 -2.17
CA CYS A 208 2.28 -6.64 -3.25
C CYS A 208 1.36 -5.41 -3.36
N LEU A 209 0.82 -4.93 -2.24
CA LEU A 209 -0.18 -3.87 -2.20
C LEU A 209 0.39 -2.47 -2.32
N HIS A 210 1.55 -2.22 -1.69
CA HIS A 210 2.07 -0.86 -1.56
C HIS A 210 3.31 -0.58 -2.43
N VAL A 211 3.91 -1.62 -3.01
CA VAL A 211 5.10 -1.49 -3.87
C VAL A 211 4.81 -1.95 -5.29
N LEU A 212 4.42 -3.22 -5.48
CA LEU A 212 4.25 -3.81 -6.82
C LEU A 212 2.99 -3.29 -7.53
N SER A 213 1.82 -3.40 -6.90
CA SER A 213 0.55 -2.97 -7.50
C SER A 213 0.55 -1.48 -7.88
N PRO A 214 0.98 -0.52 -7.02
CA PRO A 214 1.03 0.89 -7.39
C PRO A 214 2.06 1.22 -8.48
N ALA A 215 3.06 0.36 -8.69
CA ALA A 215 4.03 0.49 -9.77
C ALA A 215 3.58 -0.19 -11.07
N GLY A 216 2.45 -0.91 -11.07
CA GLY A 216 2.01 -1.70 -12.23
C GLY A 216 2.89 -2.93 -12.49
N CYS A 217 3.67 -3.36 -11.49
CA CYS A 217 4.57 -4.50 -11.62
C CYS A 217 3.80 -5.81 -11.38
N GLY A 218 3.59 -6.57 -12.44
CA GLY A 218 2.98 -7.89 -12.35
C GLY A 218 3.96 -8.92 -11.76
N ALA A 219 3.52 -9.70 -10.77
CA ALA A 219 4.38 -10.70 -10.12
C ALA A 219 3.59 -11.94 -9.69
N THR A 220 4.27 -13.08 -9.59
CA THR A 220 3.76 -14.30 -8.95
C THR A 220 4.73 -14.70 -7.85
N ILE A 221 4.22 -14.94 -6.65
CA ILE A 221 5.04 -15.24 -5.47
C ILE A 221 4.46 -16.44 -4.75
N VAL A 222 5.29 -17.46 -4.52
CA VAL A 222 4.97 -18.62 -3.69
C VAL A 222 5.56 -18.40 -2.30
N ALA A 223 4.73 -18.40 -1.26
CA ALA A 223 5.20 -18.46 0.11
C ALA A 223 5.30 -19.93 0.53
N ALA A 224 6.49 -20.50 0.41
CA ALA A 224 6.76 -21.91 0.63
C ALA A 224 6.63 -22.28 2.10
N LEU A 225 5.66 -23.13 2.42
CA LEU A 225 5.51 -23.74 3.75
C LEU A 225 6.58 -24.81 3.94
N ASP A 226 7.18 -24.86 5.13
CA ASP A 226 8.09 -25.94 5.47
C ASP A 226 7.34 -27.29 5.46
N GLY A 227 7.93 -28.28 4.79
CA GLY A 227 7.35 -29.62 4.66
C GLY A 227 6.35 -29.79 3.51
N ASP A 228 6.12 -28.79 2.66
CA ASP A 228 5.32 -28.93 1.44
C ASP A 228 6.06 -29.74 0.36
N GLN A 229 5.99 -31.07 0.45
CA GLN A 229 6.69 -31.98 -0.47
C GLN A 229 6.17 -31.88 -1.92
N GLU A 230 4.91 -31.47 -2.09
CA GLU A 230 4.28 -31.35 -3.41
C GLU A 230 4.79 -30.15 -4.21
N LEU A 231 5.29 -29.12 -3.50
CA LEU A 231 5.78 -27.89 -4.12
C LEU A 231 6.92 -28.16 -5.10
N ALA A 232 7.87 -29.03 -4.75
CA ALA A 232 9.01 -29.35 -5.62
C ALA A 232 8.57 -29.95 -6.97
N GLY A 233 7.51 -30.77 -6.97
CA GLY A 233 6.95 -31.35 -8.20
C GLY A 233 6.17 -30.34 -9.05
N CYS A 234 5.73 -29.23 -8.45
CA CYS A 234 4.95 -28.18 -9.10
C CYS A 234 5.79 -26.96 -9.53
N LEU A 235 7.11 -26.98 -9.28
CA LEU A 235 8.03 -25.91 -9.65
C LEU A 235 9.05 -26.37 -10.70
N ASN A 236 9.20 -25.60 -11.78
CA ASN A 236 10.37 -25.71 -12.65
C ASN A 236 11.43 -24.68 -12.23
N CYS A 237 12.48 -25.14 -11.55
CA CYS A 237 13.60 -24.28 -11.17
C CYS A 237 14.79 -24.36 -12.13
N ALA A 238 14.68 -25.08 -13.26
CA ALA A 238 15.82 -25.33 -14.15
C ALA A 238 16.48 -24.04 -14.69
N ASN A 239 15.68 -23.01 -14.93
CA ASN A 239 16.14 -21.69 -15.40
C ASN A 239 15.94 -20.59 -14.33
N ALA A 240 15.58 -20.97 -13.10
CA ALA A 240 15.38 -19.99 -12.04
C ALA A 240 16.73 -19.43 -11.59
N LEU A 241 16.78 -18.12 -11.36
CA LEU A 241 17.97 -17.49 -10.81
C LEU A 241 17.98 -17.71 -9.28
N PRO A 242 19.12 -18.13 -8.70
CA PRO A 242 19.25 -18.22 -7.26
C PRO A 242 19.12 -16.82 -6.64
N ALA A 243 18.50 -16.75 -5.46
CA ALA A 243 18.41 -15.49 -4.75
C ALA A 243 19.76 -15.06 -4.17
N LEU A 244 19.96 -13.74 -4.10
CA LEU A 244 21.10 -13.16 -3.41
C LEU A 244 20.96 -13.39 -1.89
N SER A 245 22.01 -13.90 -1.26
CA SER A 245 22.02 -14.23 0.18
C SER A 245 21.67 -13.01 1.03
N GLY A 246 20.72 -13.17 1.96
CA GLY A 246 20.26 -12.11 2.85
C GLY A 246 19.12 -11.25 2.29
N LEU A 247 18.71 -11.44 1.03
CA LEU A 247 17.55 -10.77 0.47
C LEU A 247 16.25 -11.38 1.01
N THR A 248 15.70 -10.76 2.05
CA THR A 248 14.44 -11.15 2.72
C THR A 248 13.31 -10.17 2.47
N VAL A 249 12.08 -10.68 2.38
CA VAL A 249 10.85 -9.88 2.29
C VAL A 249 10.51 -9.19 3.61
N ARG A 250 11.06 -9.64 4.74
CA ARG A 250 10.76 -9.09 6.07
C ARG A 250 11.44 -7.77 6.34
N ASN A 251 12.56 -7.50 5.67
CA ASN A 251 13.26 -6.24 5.81
C ASN A 251 12.68 -5.20 4.85
N LYS A 252 12.03 -4.17 5.39
CA LYS A 252 11.44 -3.06 4.60
C LYS A 252 12.44 -2.41 3.64
N ARG A 253 13.73 -2.36 4.02
CA ARG A 253 14.79 -1.79 3.16
C ARG A 253 15.01 -2.58 1.87
N HIS A 254 14.62 -3.86 1.84
CA HIS A 254 14.75 -4.71 0.66
C HIS A 254 13.58 -4.61 -0.31
N HIS A 255 12.45 -4.01 0.09
CA HIS A 255 11.20 -4.06 -0.68
C HIS A 255 11.32 -3.47 -2.08
N ARG A 256 12.03 -2.34 -2.23
CA ARG A 256 12.26 -1.73 -3.56
C ARG A 256 13.19 -2.57 -4.44
N THR A 257 14.25 -3.13 -3.85
CA THR A 257 15.16 -4.05 -4.55
C THR A 257 14.43 -5.29 -5.02
N LEU A 258 13.57 -5.87 -4.17
CA LEU A 258 12.72 -7.00 -4.52
C LEU A 258 11.75 -6.63 -5.64
N ALA A 259 11.09 -5.48 -5.57
CA ALA A 259 10.19 -5.04 -6.62
C ALA A 259 10.91 -4.88 -7.97
N HIS A 260 12.08 -4.24 -7.96
CA HIS A 260 12.90 -4.08 -9.17
C HIS A 260 13.35 -5.41 -9.77
N LEU A 261 13.68 -6.39 -8.92
CA LEU A 261 14.02 -7.75 -9.36
C LEU A 261 12.81 -8.47 -9.99
N LEU A 262 11.64 -8.38 -9.35
CA LEU A 262 10.42 -9.04 -9.81
C LEU A 262 9.86 -8.42 -11.09
N ASP A 263 10.10 -7.13 -11.33
CA ASP A 263 9.67 -6.43 -12.55
C ASP A 263 10.46 -6.88 -13.79
N GLN A 264 11.66 -7.42 -13.61
CA GLN A 264 12.55 -7.83 -14.71
C GLN A 264 12.45 -9.31 -15.07
N ILE A 265 11.81 -10.12 -14.21
CA ILE A 265 11.87 -11.57 -14.31
C ILE A 265 10.47 -12.11 -14.48
N ASP A 266 10.25 -12.82 -15.59
CA ASP A 266 9.02 -13.58 -15.78
C ASP A 266 9.08 -14.91 -15.00
N GLY A 267 7.91 -15.36 -14.53
CA GLY A 267 7.77 -16.53 -13.66
C GLY A 267 7.49 -16.16 -12.20
N ALA A 268 7.67 -17.15 -11.33
CA ALA A 268 7.38 -17.04 -9.90
C ALA A 268 8.65 -16.82 -9.07
N ALA A 269 8.50 -16.02 -8.02
CA ALA A 269 9.45 -15.96 -6.92
C ALA A 269 9.05 -16.97 -5.84
N VAL A 270 10.04 -17.64 -5.26
CA VAL A 270 9.82 -18.57 -4.15
C VAL A 270 10.43 -17.96 -2.89
N VAL A 271 9.59 -17.73 -1.89
CA VAL A 271 9.97 -17.13 -0.60
C VAL A 271 9.74 -18.19 0.48
N ALA A 272 10.76 -18.48 1.27
CA ALA A 272 10.64 -19.45 2.34
C ALA A 272 9.87 -18.89 3.54
N GLU A 273 9.53 -19.78 4.47
CA GLU A 273 8.83 -19.47 5.72
C GLU A 273 9.48 -18.35 6.54
N ALA A 274 10.81 -18.35 6.64
CA ALA A 274 11.60 -17.31 7.29
C ALA A 274 11.61 -15.95 6.54
N GLY A 275 11.00 -15.88 5.35
CA GLY A 275 10.92 -14.69 4.52
C GLY A 275 12.10 -14.51 3.55
N ASP A 276 13.05 -15.43 3.54
CA ASP A 276 14.16 -15.40 2.58
C ASP A 276 13.68 -15.70 1.17
N LEU A 277 14.08 -14.88 0.21
CA LEU A 277 13.95 -15.24 -1.20
C LEU A 277 14.87 -16.42 -1.48
N LYS A 278 14.35 -17.48 -2.13
CA LYS A 278 15.11 -18.68 -2.50
C LYS A 278 15.51 -18.66 -3.96
N CYS A 279 14.56 -18.34 -4.83
CA CYS A 279 14.81 -18.17 -6.26
C CYS A 279 13.75 -17.27 -6.90
N VAL A 280 14.04 -16.83 -8.13
CA VAL A 280 13.13 -16.05 -8.99
C VAL A 280 13.14 -16.62 -10.40
N GLY A 281 12.01 -16.50 -11.10
CA GLY A 281 11.85 -17.06 -12.44
C GLY A 281 11.54 -18.55 -12.47
N ALA A 282 11.04 -19.11 -11.37
CA ALA A 282 10.54 -20.48 -11.33
C ALA A 282 9.22 -20.59 -12.09
N TRP A 283 9.04 -21.61 -12.92
CA TRP A 283 7.77 -21.79 -13.65
C TRP A 283 6.86 -22.69 -12.84
N LEU A 284 5.62 -22.23 -12.61
CA LEU A 284 4.60 -23.05 -11.97
C LEU A 284 4.08 -24.11 -12.95
N LYS A 285 4.04 -25.37 -12.51
CA LYS A 285 3.52 -26.53 -13.27
C LYS A 285 2.26 -27.05 -12.57
N PRO A 286 1.06 -26.69 -13.03
CA PRO A 286 -0.16 -27.29 -12.50
C PRO A 286 -0.20 -28.79 -12.80
N LYS A 287 -0.54 -29.62 -11.80
CA LYS A 287 -0.72 -31.07 -12.01
C LYS A 287 -2.06 -31.37 -12.68
N ASP A 288 -3.12 -30.68 -12.25
CA ASP A 288 -4.46 -30.80 -12.82
C ASP A 288 -4.92 -29.45 -13.38
N ARG A 289 -5.12 -29.41 -14.69
CA ARG A 289 -5.75 -28.26 -15.36
C ARG A 289 -7.26 -28.40 -15.22
N ARG A 290 -7.81 -28.00 -14.08
CA ARG A 290 -9.28 -27.90 -13.94
C ARG A 290 -9.79 -26.80 -14.87
N ASP A 291 -11.01 -26.95 -15.36
CA ASP A 291 -11.80 -25.87 -15.96
C ASP A 291 -12.14 -24.86 -14.84
N SER A 292 -11.16 -24.06 -14.44
CA SER A 292 -11.39 -22.98 -13.50
C SER A 292 -12.14 -21.86 -14.20
N VAL A 293 -13.14 -21.31 -13.52
CA VAL A 293 -13.80 -20.07 -13.95
C VAL A 293 -12.72 -19.02 -14.13
N SER A 294 -12.67 -18.39 -15.31
CA SER A 294 -11.64 -17.41 -15.64
C SER A 294 -11.71 -16.22 -14.65
N LEU A 295 -10.80 -16.22 -13.67
CA LEU A 295 -10.66 -15.14 -12.71
C LEU A 295 -9.74 -14.01 -13.21
N GLY A 296 -9.14 -14.15 -14.39
CA GLY A 296 -8.32 -13.13 -15.04
C GLY A 296 -7.19 -13.67 -15.90
N GLY A 297 -6.05 -12.97 -15.91
CA GLY A 297 -4.90 -13.23 -16.78
C GLY A 297 -4.16 -14.56 -16.51
N SER A 298 -3.26 -14.93 -17.42
CA SER A 298 -2.52 -16.20 -17.39
C SER A 298 -1.85 -16.51 -16.06
N ARG A 299 -1.25 -15.51 -15.39
CA ARG A 299 -0.59 -15.66 -14.08
C ARG A 299 -1.54 -16.15 -13.00
N GLN A 300 -2.76 -15.62 -12.96
CA GLN A 300 -3.76 -15.97 -11.95
C GLN A 300 -4.34 -17.35 -12.18
N LEU A 301 -4.60 -17.71 -13.43
CA LEU A 301 -5.03 -19.07 -13.79
C LEU A 301 -3.97 -20.10 -13.40
N THR A 302 -2.70 -19.83 -13.72
CA THR A 302 -1.59 -20.72 -13.36
C THR A 302 -1.41 -20.80 -11.85
N ALA A 303 -1.47 -19.67 -11.13
CA ALA A 303 -1.38 -19.65 -9.68
C ALA A 303 -2.52 -20.44 -9.03
N GLN A 304 -3.76 -20.24 -9.47
CA GLN A 304 -4.92 -20.98 -8.98
C GLN A 304 -4.75 -22.48 -9.22
N SER A 305 -4.47 -22.87 -10.46
CA SER A 305 -4.34 -24.29 -10.84
C SER A 305 -3.18 -24.97 -10.12
N THR A 306 -2.06 -24.27 -9.90
CA THR A 306 -0.91 -24.80 -9.15
C THR A 306 -1.22 -24.90 -7.67
N SER A 307 -1.87 -23.88 -7.10
CA SER A 307 -2.27 -23.87 -5.68
C SER A 307 -3.20 -25.01 -5.32
N ALA A 308 -3.90 -25.63 -6.28
CA ALA A 308 -4.75 -26.79 -6.05
C ALA A 308 -3.95 -28.06 -5.67
N SER A 309 -2.67 -28.10 -6.00
CA SER A 309 -1.80 -29.27 -5.78
C SER A 309 -0.77 -29.07 -4.68
N VAL A 310 -0.69 -27.88 -4.08
CA VAL A 310 0.33 -27.53 -3.07
C VAL A 310 -0.32 -26.94 -1.82
N ALA A 311 0.33 -27.09 -0.66
CA ALA A 311 -0.13 -26.46 0.57
C ALA A 311 0.27 -24.98 0.62
N SER A 312 1.37 -24.60 -0.02
CA SER A 312 1.93 -23.25 -0.01
C SER A 312 0.98 -22.24 -0.68
N PRO A 313 0.64 -21.11 -0.03
CA PRO A 313 -0.16 -20.09 -0.66
C PRO A 313 0.61 -19.38 -1.78
N ILE A 314 -0.13 -19.01 -2.83
CA ILE A 314 0.41 -18.33 -4.01
C ILE A 314 -0.24 -16.97 -4.13
N LEU A 315 0.58 -15.93 -4.10
CA LEU A 315 0.17 -14.54 -4.29
C LEU A 315 0.42 -14.14 -5.74
N THR A 316 -0.50 -13.36 -6.29
CA THR A 316 -0.34 -12.76 -7.61
C THR A 316 -0.62 -11.27 -7.54
N VAL A 317 0.19 -10.51 -8.25
CA VAL A 317 -0.04 -9.09 -8.55
C VAL A 317 -0.20 -9.01 -10.04
N SER A 318 -1.32 -8.48 -10.51
CA SER A 318 -1.49 -8.20 -11.93
C SER A 318 -1.01 -6.79 -12.24
N ALA A 319 -0.53 -6.57 -13.46
CA ALA A 319 -0.01 -5.27 -13.89
C ALA A 319 -1.09 -4.15 -13.87
N ASP A 320 -2.35 -4.53 -13.99
CA ASP A 320 -3.53 -3.67 -13.84
C ASP A 320 -3.98 -3.48 -12.38
N GLY A 321 -3.18 -3.95 -11.41
CA GLY A 321 -3.33 -3.63 -9.99
C GLY A 321 -3.94 -4.68 -9.04
N PRO A 322 -4.75 -5.68 -9.44
CA PRO A 322 -5.35 -6.60 -8.47
C PRO A 322 -4.28 -7.50 -7.83
N VAL A 323 -4.23 -7.47 -6.51
CA VAL A 323 -3.51 -8.44 -5.68
C VAL A 323 -4.47 -9.54 -5.28
N ARG A 324 -4.06 -10.79 -5.45
CA ARG A 324 -4.88 -11.97 -5.11
C ARG A 324 -4.05 -13.04 -4.42
N VAL A 325 -4.67 -13.76 -3.51
CA VAL A 325 -4.05 -14.88 -2.79
C VAL A 325 -4.85 -16.16 -3.06
N PHE A 326 -4.14 -17.21 -3.47
CA PHE A 326 -4.69 -18.52 -3.76
C PHE A 326 -4.14 -19.57 -2.81
N HIS A 327 -5.00 -20.50 -2.40
CA HIS A 327 -4.62 -21.67 -1.62
C HIS A 327 -5.59 -22.82 -1.88
N ARG A 328 -5.08 -24.03 -2.14
CA ARG A 328 -5.88 -25.22 -2.48
C ARG A 328 -6.84 -25.01 -3.65
N GLY A 329 -6.44 -24.22 -4.64
CA GLY A 329 -7.24 -23.95 -5.85
C GLY A 329 -8.31 -22.88 -5.66
N GLU A 330 -8.44 -22.33 -4.44
CA GLU A 330 -9.43 -21.34 -4.08
C GLU A 330 -8.81 -19.95 -3.95
N LEU A 331 -9.59 -18.94 -4.31
CA LEU A 331 -9.27 -17.53 -4.06
C LEU A 331 -9.64 -17.21 -2.61
N ILE A 332 -8.64 -16.96 -1.76
CA ILE A 332 -8.86 -16.65 -0.34
C ILE A 332 -8.87 -15.15 -0.05
N ALA A 333 -8.28 -14.33 -0.93
CA ALA A 333 -8.35 -12.88 -0.84
C ALA A 333 -8.26 -12.23 -2.23
N ASP A 334 -9.10 -11.23 -2.48
CA ASP A 334 -9.12 -10.42 -3.69
C ASP A 334 -9.13 -8.94 -3.32
N PHE A 335 -7.96 -8.29 -3.41
CA PHE A 335 -7.77 -6.91 -2.97
C PHE A 335 -8.37 -5.86 -3.92
N SER A 336 -9.03 -6.31 -4.99
CA SER A 336 -9.85 -5.45 -5.86
C SER A 336 -11.30 -5.32 -5.39
N LYS A 337 -11.71 -6.10 -4.38
CA LYS A 337 -13.07 -6.12 -3.84
C LYS A 337 -13.07 -5.65 -2.39
N PRO A 338 -14.18 -5.16 -1.85
CA PRO A 338 -14.29 -4.91 -0.41
C PRO A 338 -13.96 -6.19 0.38
N PRO A 339 -13.34 -6.07 1.57
CA PRO A 339 -13.10 -7.21 2.45
C PRO A 339 -14.44 -7.89 2.84
N PRO A 340 -14.43 -9.21 3.07
CA PRO A 340 -15.64 -10.00 3.39
C PRO A 340 -16.25 -9.70 4.75
#